data_AF-A0A2U8DQF7-F1
#
_entry.id   AF-A0A2U8DQF7-F1
#
_cell.length_a   1.000
_cell.length_b   1.000
_cell.length_c   1.000
_cell.angle_alpha   90.00
_cell.angle_beta   90.00
_cell.angle_gamma   90.00
#
_symmetry.space_group_name_H-M   'P 1'
#
loop_
_entity.id
_entity.type
_entity.pdbx_description
1 polymer ?
#
loop_
_entity_poly.entity_id
_entity_poly.type
_entity_poly.pdbx_seq_one_letter_code
_entity_poly.pdbx_strand_id
1 'polypeptide(L)'
;MKPVIMPFLQTLKTNSSFRFKTFLGDSEFDSYDNFGLLKHLEFKKVFIPLNTRNQSNNKIGDLEYDVEGIPLCPLTKEPFKSEGPCKGKNRSLRFKFTCPKSRRDKQGKCYHTCENPCTNNKSGRMTYVYPDKDFRLYPGVQRNSSEWDETYPIRACIERSIASLKCNPCIEHPRTVNTTTMRSDLYLTAISKLINVILAYAINNTEYIRSINKLLKIAA
;
A
#
# COMPACT_ATOMS: atom_id res chain seq x y z
N MET A 1 -2.21 14.87 0.41
CA MET A 1 -3.21 13.85 0.79
C MET A 1 -4.29 14.37 1.76
N LYS A 2 -3.91 14.86 2.95
CA LYS A 2 -4.84 15.29 4.03
C LYS A 2 -6.01 16.20 3.59
N PRO A 3 -5.80 17.26 2.77
CA PRO A 3 -6.88 18.19 2.41
C PRO A 3 -8.00 17.56 1.57
N VAL A 4 -7.72 16.42 0.93
CA VAL A 4 -8.69 15.73 0.06
C VAL A 4 -9.35 14.56 0.79
N ILE A 5 -8.56 13.73 1.48
CA ILE A 5 -9.08 12.52 2.14
C ILE A 5 -9.95 12.86 3.35
N MET A 6 -9.56 13.83 4.17
CA MET A 6 -10.30 14.13 5.41
C MET A 6 -11.74 14.60 5.13
N PRO A 7 -11.99 15.60 4.26
CA PRO A 7 -13.35 16.00 3.94
C PRO A 7 -14.18 14.86 3.35
N PHE A 8 -13.61 14.10 2.41
CA PHE A 8 -14.30 12.97 1.78
C PHE A 8 -14.75 11.92 2.81
N LEU A 9 -13.84 11.48 3.68
CA LEU A 9 -14.18 10.49 4.70
C LEU A 9 -15.15 11.06 5.73
N GLN A 10 -15.04 12.33 6.11
CA GLN A 10 -15.96 12.95 7.05
C GLN A 10 -17.38 13.03 6.47
N THR A 11 -17.53 13.48 5.22
CA THR A 11 -18.81 13.46 4.51
C THR A 11 -19.37 12.04 4.44
N LEU A 12 -18.55 11.04 4.13
CA LEU A 12 -19.00 9.65 4.06
C LEU A 12 -19.47 9.13 5.42
N LYS A 13 -18.75 9.44 6.51
CA LYS A 13 -19.12 9.04 7.88
C LYS A 13 -20.45 9.64 8.33
N THR A 14 -20.77 10.87 7.90
CA THR A 14 -22.04 11.52 8.21
C THR A 14 -23.22 10.92 7.45
N ASN A 15 -22.98 10.42 6.23
CA ASN A 15 -24.05 9.95 5.33
C ASN A 15 -24.14 8.41 5.22
N SER A 16 -23.21 7.66 5.82
CA SER A 16 -23.13 6.21 5.69
C SER A 16 -22.38 5.55 6.86
N SER A 17 -22.75 4.31 7.18
CA SER A 17 -21.99 3.43 8.08
C SER A 17 -20.78 2.79 7.40
N PHE A 18 -20.60 2.98 6.09
CA PHE A 18 -19.50 2.40 5.34
C PHE A 18 -18.14 2.93 5.79
N ARG A 19 -17.14 2.04 5.89
CA ARG A 19 -15.77 2.37 6.30
C ARG A 19 -14.76 1.65 5.43
N PHE A 20 -13.81 2.41 4.89
CA PHE A 20 -12.64 1.85 4.23
C PHE A 20 -11.69 1.27 5.28
N LYS A 21 -11.26 0.03 5.06
CA LYS A 21 -10.27 -0.65 5.92
C LYS A 21 -8.89 -0.71 5.27
N THR A 22 -8.84 -0.53 3.96
CA THR A 22 -7.65 -0.71 3.14
C THR A 22 -7.42 0.53 2.29
N PHE A 23 -6.17 0.98 2.21
CA PHE A 23 -5.73 2.07 1.36
C PHE A 23 -4.71 1.56 0.34
N LEU A 24 -4.81 2.00 -0.92
CA LEU A 24 -3.84 1.72 -1.97
C LEU A 24 -3.29 3.06 -2.49
N GLY A 25 -1.97 3.17 -2.61
CA GLY A 25 -1.30 4.36 -3.15
C GLY A 25 0.02 3.99 -3.81
N ASP A 26 0.55 4.89 -4.64
CA ASP A 26 1.90 4.76 -5.19
C ASP A 26 2.98 5.16 -4.16
N SER A 27 4.25 5.02 -4.54
CA SER A 27 5.41 5.37 -3.71
C SER A 27 5.55 6.87 -3.45
N GLU A 28 4.83 7.75 -4.15
CA GLU A 28 4.84 9.18 -3.85
C GLU A 28 4.08 9.48 -2.55
N PHE A 29 3.18 8.59 -2.14
CA PHE A 29 2.53 8.66 -0.84
C PHE A 29 3.41 8.15 0.31
N ASP A 30 4.62 7.67 0.05
CA ASP A 30 5.54 7.17 1.08
C ASP A 30 6.15 8.31 1.93
N SER A 31 5.44 8.69 2.99
CA SER A 31 5.93 9.61 4.02
C SER A 31 5.36 9.25 5.40
N TYR A 32 6.13 9.52 6.45
CA TYR A 32 5.67 9.30 7.83
C TYR A 32 4.36 10.03 8.13
N ASP A 33 4.19 11.25 7.60
CA ASP A 33 2.96 12.04 7.76
C ASP A 33 1.74 11.34 7.12
N ASN A 34 1.90 10.80 5.91
CA ASN A 34 0.81 10.08 5.25
C ASN A 34 0.44 8.80 6.00
N PHE A 35 1.42 8.00 6.41
CA PHE A 35 1.15 6.79 7.20
C PHE A 35 0.56 7.12 8.58
N GLY A 36 1.01 8.19 9.24
CA GLY A 36 0.44 8.69 10.48
C GLY A 36 -1.02 9.10 10.33
N LEU A 37 -1.35 9.82 9.25
CA LEU A 37 -2.73 10.16 8.91
C LEU A 37 -3.58 8.91 8.67
N LEU A 38 -3.10 7.96 7.87
CA LEU A 38 -3.84 6.73 7.56
C LEU A 38 -4.07 5.88 8.82
N LYS A 39 -3.09 5.81 9.72
CA LYS A 39 -3.22 5.17 11.03
C LYS A 39 -4.28 5.86 11.89
N HIS A 40 -4.26 7.20 11.94
CA HIS A 40 -5.27 7.99 12.67
C HIS A 40 -6.68 7.83 12.09
N LEU A 41 -6.79 7.62 10.77
CA LEU A 41 -8.04 7.32 10.07
C LEU A 41 -8.48 5.86 10.20
N GLU A 42 -7.80 5.05 11.01
CA GLU A 42 -8.12 3.66 11.33
C GLU A 42 -8.03 2.70 10.12
N PHE A 43 -7.24 3.05 9.10
CA PHE A 43 -6.91 2.09 8.04
C PHE A 43 -6.12 0.93 8.63
N LYS A 44 -6.61 -0.28 8.42
CA LYS A 44 -6.00 -1.51 8.93
C LYS A 44 -4.85 -1.98 8.06
N LYS A 45 -4.94 -1.77 6.75
CA LYS A 45 -3.95 -2.18 5.76
C LYS A 45 -3.64 -1.04 4.80
N VAL A 46 -2.36 -0.74 4.59
CA VAL A 46 -1.93 0.29 3.63
C VAL A 46 -0.95 -0.31 2.64
N PHE A 47 -1.33 -0.31 1.38
CA PHE A 47 -0.53 -0.79 0.26
C PHE A 47 0.11 0.41 -0.45
N ILE A 48 1.20 0.90 0.15
CA ILE A 48 2.08 1.93 -0.40
C ILE A 48 3.51 1.37 -0.45
N PRO A 49 4.11 1.21 -1.63
CA PRO A 49 5.50 0.76 -1.75
C PRO A 49 6.45 1.79 -1.15
N LEU A 50 7.56 1.33 -0.57
CA LEU A 50 8.59 2.25 -0.07
C LEU A 50 9.26 2.97 -1.25
N ASN A 51 9.48 4.26 -1.09
CA ASN A 51 10.12 5.08 -2.10
C ASN A 51 11.64 4.86 -2.08
N THR A 52 12.16 4.31 -3.18
CA THR A 52 13.59 4.03 -3.36
C THR A 52 14.47 5.29 -3.36
N ARG A 53 13.89 6.48 -3.54
CA ARG A 53 14.61 7.76 -3.44
C ARG A 53 14.82 8.21 -1.99
N ASN A 54 14.04 7.68 -1.05
CA ASN A 54 14.05 8.05 0.38
C ASN A 54 14.70 6.97 1.28
N GLN A 55 15.71 6.25 0.76
CA GLN A 55 16.35 5.12 1.48
C GLN A 55 17.02 5.49 2.81
N SER A 56 17.33 6.78 3.04
CA SER A 56 17.90 7.25 4.31
C SER A 56 17.01 6.99 5.52
N ASN A 57 15.69 6.82 5.30
CA ASN A 57 14.68 6.64 6.36
C ASN A 57 14.33 5.17 6.63
N ASN A 58 15.10 4.21 6.10
CA ASN A 58 14.84 2.78 6.29
C ASN A 58 15.74 2.16 7.38
N LYS A 59 16.15 2.94 8.39
CA LYS A 59 16.96 2.45 9.52
C LYS A 59 16.12 2.41 10.79
N ILE A 60 16.08 1.25 11.45
CA ILE A 60 15.60 1.13 12.84
C ILE A 60 16.77 0.66 13.69
N GLY A 61 17.24 1.52 14.57
CA GLY A 61 18.46 1.27 15.33
C GLY A 61 19.66 1.16 14.39
N ASP A 62 20.37 0.03 14.44
CA ASP A 62 21.54 -0.24 13.61
C ASP A 62 21.25 -1.11 12.37
N LEU A 63 19.98 -1.49 12.16
CA LEU A 63 19.56 -2.30 11.03
C LEU A 63 18.91 -1.45 9.94
N GLU A 64 19.35 -1.68 8.71
CA GLU A 64 18.74 -1.16 7.50
C GLU A 64 17.69 -2.15 7.00
N TYR A 65 16.68 -1.64 6.29
CA TYR A 65 15.58 -2.42 5.73
C TYR A 65 15.51 -2.21 4.23
N ASP A 66 15.21 -3.28 3.49
CA ASP A 66 14.99 -3.21 2.05
C ASP A 66 13.61 -2.62 1.71
N VAL A 67 13.30 -2.58 0.42
CA VAL A 67 12.02 -2.08 -0.14
C VAL A 67 10.80 -2.90 0.31
N GLU A 68 11.02 -4.15 0.71
CA GLU A 68 9.99 -5.06 1.23
C GLU A 68 9.79 -4.90 2.75
N GLY A 69 10.61 -4.07 3.40
CA GLY A 69 10.62 -3.91 4.84
C GLY A 69 11.27 -5.08 5.57
N ILE A 70 12.17 -5.82 4.91
CA ILE A 70 12.95 -6.92 5.50
C ILE A 70 14.28 -6.35 6.02
N PRO A 71 14.67 -6.65 7.28
CA PRO A 71 15.95 -6.21 7.80
C PRO A 71 17.12 -6.87 7.07
N LEU A 72 18.16 -6.08 6.82
CA LEU A 72 19.36 -6.48 6.11
C LEU A 72 20.52 -6.78 7.06
N CYS A 73 21.42 -7.67 6.64
CA CYS A 73 22.67 -7.90 7.35
C CYS A 73 23.53 -6.63 7.37
N PRO A 74 24.01 -6.19 8.54
CA PRO A 74 24.81 -4.96 8.63
C PRO A 74 26.14 -5.07 7.86
N LEU A 75 26.66 -6.30 7.65
CA LEU A 75 27.89 -6.55 6.90
C LEU A 75 27.64 -6.88 5.43
N THR A 76 26.82 -7.92 5.15
CA THR A 76 26.66 -8.43 3.77
C THR A 76 25.51 -7.77 2.99
N LYS A 77 24.65 -7.01 3.67
CA LYS A 77 23.39 -6.44 3.11
C LYS A 77 22.41 -7.48 2.57
N GLU A 78 22.64 -8.78 2.82
CA GLU A 78 21.68 -9.84 2.49
C GLU A 78 20.42 -9.73 3.36
N PRO A 79 19.21 -9.93 2.80
CA PRO A 79 17.96 -9.88 3.54
C PRO A 79 17.87 -11.04 4.54
N PHE A 80 17.32 -10.77 5.72
CA PHE A 80 17.12 -11.80 6.73
C PHE A 80 16.01 -12.76 6.32
N LYS A 81 16.08 -14.00 6.83
CA LYS A 81 15.01 -14.98 6.67
C LYS A 81 13.87 -14.68 7.64
N SER A 82 12.66 -14.65 7.12
CA SER A 82 11.45 -14.59 7.95
C SER A 82 11.19 -15.94 8.62
N GLU A 83 11.06 -15.95 9.94
CA GLU A 83 10.57 -17.10 10.72
C GLU A 83 9.07 -16.98 11.04
N GLY A 84 8.40 -15.96 10.49
CA GLY A 84 6.97 -15.73 10.67
C GLY A 84 6.60 -14.97 11.96
N PRO A 85 5.27 -14.84 12.21
CA PRO A 85 4.75 -14.14 13.37
C PRO A 85 4.99 -14.92 14.66
N CYS A 86 5.48 -14.23 15.68
CA CYS A 86 5.61 -14.74 17.04
C CYS A 86 4.57 -14.06 17.93
N LYS A 87 3.66 -14.85 18.54
CA LYS A 87 2.72 -14.38 19.57
C LYS A 87 2.81 -15.31 20.77
N GLY A 88 3.27 -14.77 21.90
CA GLY A 88 3.24 -15.48 23.19
C GLY A 88 2.03 -15.07 24.01
N LYS A 89 1.65 -15.88 25.01
CA LYS A 89 0.69 -15.45 26.04
C LYS A 89 1.20 -14.13 26.64
N ASN A 90 0.42 -13.06 26.55
CA ASN A 90 0.76 -11.69 26.97
C ASN A 90 1.92 -11.00 26.22
N ARG A 91 2.25 -11.40 24.98
CA ARG A 91 3.23 -10.68 24.15
C ARG A 91 2.57 -10.07 22.91
N SER A 92 2.93 -8.82 22.59
CA SER A 92 2.54 -8.16 21.34
C SER A 92 3.00 -8.95 20.12
N LEU A 93 2.27 -8.81 19.01
CA LEU A 93 2.66 -9.39 17.73
C LEU A 93 4.04 -8.86 17.33
N ARG A 94 4.92 -9.78 16.94
CA ARG A 94 6.23 -9.45 16.38
C ARG A 94 6.62 -10.43 15.29
N PHE A 95 7.24 -9.94 14.23
CA PHE A 95 7.83 -10.79 13.20
C PHE A 95 9.28 -11.10 13.57
N LYS A 96 9.65 -12.37 13.52
CA LYS A 96 11.00 -12.82 13.82
C LYS A 96 11.78 -12.98 12.52
N PHE A 97 12.95 -12.37 12.48
CA PHE A 97 13.87 -12.47 11.35
C PHE A 97 15.21 -13.02 11.83
N THR A 98 15.79 -13.96 11.08
CA THR A 98 17.05 -14.63 11.40
C THR A 98 18.08 -14.43 10.31
N CYS A 99 19.35 -14.52 10.68
CA CYS A 99 20.47 -14.42 9.74
C CYS A 99 20.24 -15.32 8.51
N PRO A 100 20.53 -14.84 7.28
CA PRO A 100 20.37 -15.62 6.05
C PRO A 100 21.19 -16.92 6.06
N LYS A 101 22.37 -16.87 6.67
CA LYS A 101 23.28 -18.01 6.85
C LYS A 101 23.01 -18.83 8.12
N SER A 102 21.89 -18.60 8.82
CA SER A 102 21.47 -19.47 9.92
C SER A 102 20.97 -20.81 9.40
N ARG A 103 21.20 -21.88 10.17
CA ARG A 103 20.80 -23.27 9.90
C ARG A 103 20.37 -23.92 11.23
N ARG A 104 19.63 -25.03 11.14
CA ARG A 104 19.33 -25.91 12.27
C ARG A 104 19.98 -27.26 12.01
N ASP A 105 20.60 -27.82 13.04
CA ASP A 105 21.08 -29.20 12.97
C ASP A 105 19.93 -30.20 13.13
N LYS A 106 20.24 -31.50 13.01
CA LYS A 106 19.26 -32.59 13.16
C LYS A 106 18.66 -32.65 14.57
N GLN A 107 19.35 -32.11 15.57
CA GLN A 107 18.89 -32.03 16.96
C GLN A 107 18.11 -30.74 17.26
N GLY A 108 17.89 -29.87 16.26
CA GLY A 108 17.13 -28.63 16.37
C GLY A 108 17.92 -27.41 16.89
N LYS A 109 19.22 -27.55 17.17
CA LYS A 109 20.08 -26.44 17.60
C LYS A 109 20.38 -25.52 16.41
N CYS A 110 20.18 -24.24 16.63
CA CYS A 110 20.46 -23.21 15.61
C CYS A 110 21.96 -22.85 15.61
N TYR A 111 22.56 -22.77 14.43
CA TYR A 111 23.92 -22.26 14.21
C TYR A 111 23.97 -21.39 12.95
N HIS A 112 25.06 -20.66 12.69
CA HIS A 112 25.25 -19.92 11.44
C HIS A 112 26.55 -20.34 10.71
N THR A 113 26.57 -20.17 9.39
CA THR A 113 27.71 -20.51 8.52
C THR A 113 28.39 -19.24 7.97
N CYS A 114 28.44 -18.17 8.76
CA CYS A 114 29.07 -16.92 8.34
C CYS A 114 30.59 -17.03 8.53
N GLU A 115 31.36 -16.75 7.49
CA GLU A 115 32.82 -16.63 7.58
C GLU A 115 33.22 -15.45 8.48
N ASN A 116 32.64 -14.28 8.19
CA ASN A 116 32.80 -13.07 8.99
C ASN A 116 31.46 -12.70 9.67
N PRO A 117 31.22 -13.14 10.91
CA PRO A 117 29.93 -12.93 11.58
C PRO A 117 29.74 -11.48 12.02
N CYS A 118 28.52 -10.96 11.83
CA CYS A 118 28.11 -9.63 12.30
C CYS A 118 27.70 -9.58 13.78
N THR A 119 27.76 -10.71 14.48
CA THR A 119 27.41 -10.84 15.90
C THR A 119 28.12 -12.04 16.50
N ASN A 120 28.37 -12.01 17.80
CA ASN A 120 29.01 -13.13 18.53
C ASN A 120 28.04 -14.27 18.87
N ASN A 121 26.75 -14.17 18.48
CA ASN A 121 25.76 -15.19 18.79
C ASN A 121 25.93 -16.44 17.91
N LYS A 122 25.96 -17.63 18.53
CA LYS A 122 26.17 -18.93 17.87
C LYS A 122 25.12 -19.24 16.81
N SER A 123 23.89 -18.75 16.94
CA SER A 123 22.82 -18.92 15.94
C SER A 123 22.79 -17.86 14.84
N GLY A 124 23.72 -16.90 14.90
CA GLY A 124 23.72 -15.70 14.06
C GLY A 124 22.80 -14.62 14.59
N ARG A 125 22.74 -13.49 13.87
CA ARG A 125 21.92 -12.34 14.28
C ARG A 125 20.44 -12.66 14.15
N MET A 126 19.68 -12.24 15.16
CA MET A 126 18.23 -12.39 15.20
C MET A 126 17.64 -11.03 15.54
N THR A 127 16.56 -10.65 14.87
CA THR A 127 15.85 -9.42 15.14
C THR A 127 14.34 -9.66 15.18
N TYR A 128 13.65 -8.81 15.93
CA TYR A 128 12.21 -8.84 16.07
C TYR A 128 11.65 -7.50 15.64
N VAL A 129 10.73 -7.53 14.70
CA VAL A 129 10.05 -6.32 14.25
C VAL A 129 8.65 -6.29 14.81
N TYR A 130 8.31 -5.16 15.43
CA TYR A 130 7.00 -4.94 16.03
C TYR A 130 6.18 -4.10 15.05
N PRO A 131 5.15 -4.68 14.42
CA PRO A 131 4.39 -3.98 13.37
C PRO A 131 3.82 -2.64 13.84
N ASP A 132 3.40 -2.57 15.11
CA ASP A 132 2.79 -1.37 15.67
C ASP A 132 3.80 -0.23 15.96
N LYS A 133 5.11 -0.54 16.02
CA LYS A 133 6.17 0.45 16.29
C LYS A 133 6.45 1.35 15.10
N ASP A 134 6.49 0.79 13.90
CA ASP A 134 6.68 1.55 12.66
C ASP A 134 5.61 1.12 11.65
N PHE A 135 4.54 1.91 11.60
CA PHE A 135 3.41 1.65 10.70
C PHE A 135 3.74 1.90 9.23
N ARG A 136 4.77 2.71 8.92
CA ARG A 136 5.23 2.92 7.54
C ARG A 136 5.89 1.65 7.01
N LEU A 137 6.77 1.05 7.81
CA LEU A 137 7.43 -0.20 7.45
C LEU A 137 6.49 -1.40 7.53
N TYR A 138 5.56 -1.43 8.49
CA TYR A 138 4.62 -2.53 8.69
C TYR A 138 3.16 -2.04 8.75
N PRO A 139 2.58 -1.65 7.60
CA PRO A 139 1.25 -1.04 7.51
C PRO A 139 0.09 -2.03 7.63
N GLY A 140 0.19 -3.00 8.54
CA GLY A 140 -0.80 -4.07 8.73
C GLY A 140 -0.80 -5.15 7.63
N VAL A 141 0.14 -5.09 6.69
CA VAL A 141 0.42 -6.10 5.66
C VAL A 141 1.93 -6.13 5.38
N GLN A 142 2.49 -7.32 5.12
CA GLN A 142 3.89 -7.46 4.70
C GLN A 142 3.98 -7.29 3.18
N ARG A 143 4.98 -6.54 2.69
CA ARG A 143 5.10 -6.24 1.25
C ARG A 143 5.47 -7.46 0.41
N ASN A 144 6.21 -8.39 0.99
CA ASN A 144 6.57 -9.67 0.37
C ASN A 144 5.54 -10.79 0.63
N SER A 145 4.28 -10.44 0.94
CA SER A 145 3.23 -11.44 1.18
C SER A 145 2.35 -11.66 -0.05
N SER A 146 1.75 -12.84 -0.16
CA SER A 146 0.79 -13.13 -1.24
C SER A 146 -0.37 -12.14 -1.26
N GLU A 147 -0.81 -11.65 -0.09
CA GLU A 147 -1.85 -10.62 -0.02
C GLU A 147 -1.43 -9.32 -0.73
N TRP A 148 -0.16 -8.94 -0.61
CA TRP A 148 0.40 -7.79 -1.31
C TRP A 148 0.44 -8.02 -2.82
N ASP A 149 0.94 -9.17 -3.24
CA ASP A 149 1.05 -9.54 -4.66
C ASP A 149 -0.32 -9.62 -5.35
N GLU A 150 -1.36 -10.04 -4.64
CA GLU A 150 -2.74 -10.10 -5.15
C GLU A 150 -3.43 -8.73 -5.13
N THR A 151 -3.25 -7.95 -4.06
CA THR A 151 -4.04 -6.72 -3.84
C THR A 151 -3.43 -5.51 -4.52
N TYR A 152 -2.11 -5.32 -4.45
CA TYR A 152 -1.46 -4.11 -4.96
C TYR A 152 -1.68 -3.88 -6.47
N PRO A 153 -1.69 -4.91 -7.35
CA PRO A 153 -1.99 -4.73 -8.78
C PRO A 153 -3.37 -4.13 -9.07
N ILE A 154 -4.33 -4.24 -8.14
CA ILE A 154 -5.67 -3.63 -8.28
C ILE A 154 -5.57 -2.10 -8.43
N ARG A 155 -4.49 -1.47 -7.94
CA ARG A 155 -4.21 -0.04 -8.14
C ARG A 155 -4.20 0.36 -9.62
N ALA A 156 -3.85 -0.55 -10.54
CA ALA A 156 -3.93 -0.30 -11.98
C ALA A 156 -5.36 0.07 -12.46
N CYS A 157 -6.41 -0.37 -11.76
CA CYS A 157 -7.78 0.08 -12.02
C CYS A 157 -7.96 1.58 -11.75
N ILE A 158 -7.30 2.12 -10.72
CA ILE A 158 -7.33 3.55 -10.39
C ILE A 158 -6.68 4.35 -11.52
N GLU A 159 -5.50 3.92 -11.98
CA GLU A 159 -4.80 4.57 -13.10
C GLU A 159 -5.62 4.57 -14.38
N ARG A 160 -6.24 3.42 -14.71
CA ARG A 160 -7.15 3.32 -15.86
C ARG A 160 -8.37 4.21 -15.73
N SER A 161 -8.86 4.42 -14.50
CA SER A 161 -10.01 5.30 -14.23
C SER A 161 -9.63 6.77 -14.37
N ILE A 162 -8.46 7.16 -13.87
CA ILE A 162 -7.90 8.51 -14.03
C ILE A 162 -7.62 8.79 -15.51
N ALA A 163 -7.04 7.84 -16.25
CA ALA A 163 -6.82 7.97 -17.69
C ALA A 163 -8.15 8.13 -18.44
N SER A 164 -9.17 7.33 -18.11
CA SER A 164 -10.52 7.48 -18.67
C SER A 164 -11.15 8.84 -18.36
N LEU A 165 -10.93 9.37 -17.16
CA LEU A 165 -11.38 10.70 -16.76
C LEU A 165 -10.70 11.79 -17.61
N LYS A 166 -9.38 11.65 -17.85
CA LYS A 166 -8.56 12.57 -18.65
C LYS A 166 -8.94 12.60 -20.13
N CYS A 167 -8.95 11.43 -20.78
CA CYS A 167 -9.11 11.35 -22.24
C CYS A 167 -10.55 11.53 -22.72
N ASN A 168 -11.55 11.21 -21.89
CA ASN A 168 -12.96 11.31 -22.30
C ASN A 168 -13.76 11.94 -21.16
N PRO A 169 -14.15 13.22 -21.25
CA PRO A 169 -14.33 14.05 -22.44
C PRO A 169 -13.17 15.06 -22.70
N CYS A 170 -11.92 14.59 -22.74
CA CYS A 170 -10.73 15.41 -23.06
C CYS A 170 -10.41 16.54 -22.07
N ILE A 171 -10.59 16.34 -20.75
CA ILE A 171 -10.18 17.33 -19.74
C ILE A 171 -8.66 17.61 -19.76
N GLU A 172 -7.86 16.71 -20.34
CA GLU A 172 -6.42 16.92 -20.55
C GLU A 172 -6.10 17.96 -21.65
N HIS A 173 -7.08 18.29 -22.48
CA HIS A 173 -7.00 19.32 -23.53
C HIS A 173 -8.13 20.34 -23.35
N PRO A 174 -8.11 21.11 -22.25
CA PRO A 174 -9.17 22.07 -21.96
C PRO A 174 -9.21 23.13 -23.06
N ARG A 175 -10.40 23.40 -23.57
CA ARG A 175 -10.64 24.52 -24.52
C ARG A 175 -10.80 25.86 -23.82
N THR A 176 -11.02 25.82 -22.50
CA THR A 176 -11.23 26.98 -21.64
C THR A 176 -9.98 27.22 -20.80
N VAL A 177 -9.64 28.49 -20.59
CA VAL A 177 -8.48 28.91 -19.78
C VAL A 177 -8.87 29.50 -18.42
N ASN A 178 -10.18 29.69 -18.19
CA ASN A 178 -10.71 30.19 -16.93
C ASN A 178 -10.74 29.07 -15.88
N THR A 179 -10.11 29.29 -14.74
CA THR A 179 -10.00 28.29 -13.66
C THR A 179 -11.34 27.85 -13.09
N THR A 180 -12.34 28.74 -13.01
CA THR A 180 -13.70 28.40 -12.57
C THR A 180 -14.36 27.47 -13.58
N THR A 181 -14.29 27.79 -14.87
CA THR A 181 -14.87 26.94 -15.93
C THR A 181 -14.17 25.59 -15.99
N MET A 182 -12.84 25.55 -15.92
CA MET A 182 -12.08 24.29 -15.90
C MET A 182 -12.46 23.40 -14.70
N ARG A 183 -12.70 23.99 -13.53
CA ARG A 183 -13.19 23.23 -12.35
C ARG A 183 -14.59 22.67 -12.58
N SER A 184 -15.49 23.48 -13.15
CA SER A 184 -16.84 23.02 -13.51
C SER A 184 -16.80 21.87 -14.52
N ASP A 185 -15.96 21.97 -15.56
CA ASP A 185 -15.78 20.92 -16.57
C ASP A 185 -15.28 19.61 -15.95
N LEU A 186 -14.33 19.69 -15.00
CA LEU A 186 -13.85 18.55 -14.24
C LEU A 186 -14.97 17.89 -13.41
N TYR A 187 -15.77 18.69 -12.70
CA TYR A 187 -16.86 18.16 -11.87
C TYR A 187 -17.97 17.53 -12.72
N LEU A 188 -18.39 18.18 -13.81
CA LEU A 188 -19.38 17.64 -14.74
C LEU A 188 -18.90 16.34 -15.38
N THR A 189 -17.63 16.29 -15.77
CA THR A 189 -16.97 15.07 -16.25
C THR A 189 -17.04 13.94 -15.22
N ALA A 190 -16.68 14.23 -13.97
CA ALA A 190 -16.72 13.23 -12.89
C ALA A 190 -18.15 12.72 -12.64
N ILE A 191 -19.14 13.62 -12.59
CA ILE A 191 -20.56 13.27 -12.46
C ILE A 191 -21.02 12.39 -13.62
N SER A 192 -20.69 12.75 -14.87
CA SER A 192 -21.02 11.95 -16.06
C SER A 192 -20.42 10.54 -16.00
N LYS A 193 -19.17 10.40 -15.55
CA LYS A 193 -18.55 9.08 -15.35
C LYS A 193 -19.25 8.26 -14.27
N LEU A 194 -19.68 8.88 -13.18
CA LEU A 194 -20.45 8.19 -12.14
C LEU A 194 -21.80 7.72 -12.66
N ILE A 195 -22.49 8.53 -13.47
CA ILE A 195 -23.74 8.13 -14.13
C ILE A 195 -23.50 6.91 -15.03
N ASN A 196 -22.40 6.86 -15.78
CA ASN A 196 -22.06 5.68 -16.60
C ASN A 196 -21.87 4.41 -15.76
N VAL A 197 -21.25 4.53 -14.58
CA VAL A 197 -21.09 3.40 -13.65
C VAL A 197 -22.45 2.91 -13.15
N ILE A 198 -23.31 3.85 -12.73
CA ILE A 198 -24.67 3.53 -12.24
C ILE A 198 -25.49 2.86 -13.35
N LEU A 199 -25.44 3.39 -14.57
CA LEU A 199 -26.15 2.82 -15.73
C LEU A 199 -25.64 1.42 -16.08
N ALA A 200 -24.32 1.24 -16.19
CA ALA A 200 -23.70 -0.06 -16.48
C ALA A 200 -24.09 -1.13 -15.45
N TYR A 201 -24.15 -0.74 -14.17
CA TYR A 201 -24.61 -1.60 -13.10
C TYR A 201 -26.11 -1.93 -13.23
N ALA A 202 -26.95 -0.94 -13.48
CA ALA A 202 -28.40 -1.11 -13.61
C ALA A 202 -28.80 -2.06 -14.76
N ILE A 203 -28.03 -2.07 -15.86
CA ILE A 203 -28.27 -2.96 -17.01
C ILE A 203 -27.44 -4.26 -16.96
N ASN A 204 -26.76 -4.54 -15.85
CA ASN A 204 -25.91 -5.71 -15.63
C ASN A 204 -24.73 -5.91 -16.63
N ASN A 205 -24.21 -4.82 -17.22
CA ASN A 205 -23.09 -4.84 -18.15
C ASN A 205 -21.88 -4.07 -17.61
N THR A 206 -21.36 -4.56 -16.48
CA THR A 206 -20.29 -3.88 -15.72
C THR A 206 -18.95 -3.82 -16.46
N GLU A 207 -18.75 -4.59 -17.52
CA GLU A 207 -17.58 -4.52 -18.39
C GLU A 207 -17.49 -3.19 -19.16
N TYR A 208 -18.62 -2.47 -19.30
CA TYR A 208 -18.71 -1.20 -20.04
C TYR A 208 -18.80 0.05 -19.15
N ILE A 209 -18.47 -0.04 -17.85
CA ILE A 209 -18.47 1.08 -16.90
C ILE A 209 -17.70 2.34 -17.36
N ARG A 210 -16.80 2.20 -18.34
CA ARG A 210 -15.98 3.30 -18.89
C ARG A 210 -16.47 3.85 -20.24
N SER A 211 -17.48 3.24 -20.87
CA SER A 211 -17.88 3.57 -22.24
C SER A 211 -19.39 3.74 -22.39
N ILE A 212 -19.85 4.99 -22.39
CA ILE A 212 -21.27 5.32 -22.60
C ILE A 212 -21.77 4.86 -23.98
N ASN A 213 -20.96 5.00 -25.04
CA ASN A 213 -21.36 4.61 -26.39
C ASN A 213 -21.67 3.13 -26.51
N LYS A 214 -20.98 2.27 -25.76
CA LYS A 214 -21.29 0.84 -25.73
C LYS A 214 -22.59 0.56 -24.99
N LEU A 215 -22.82 1.25 -23.86
CA LEU A 215 -24.07 1.14 -23.10
C LEU A 215 -25.28 1.59 -23.93
N LEU A 216 -25.17 2.71 -24.65
CA LEU A 216 -26.24 3.23 -25.52
C LEU A 216 -26.61 2.26 -26.64
N LYS A 217 -25.62 1.59 -27.25
CA LYS A 217 -25.86 0.59 -28.30
C LYS A 217 -26.56 -0.68 -27.82
N ILE A 218 -26.51 -0.97 -26.52
CA ILE A 218 -27.17 -2.15 -25.94
C ILE A 218 -28.62 -1.82 -25.55
N ALA A 219 -28.88 -0.56 -25.21
CA ALA A 219 -30.22 -0.08 -24.86
C ALA A 219 -31.09 0.27 -26.08
N ALA A 220 -30.47 0.46 -27.25
CA ALA A 220 -31.11 0.72 -28.53
C ALA A 220 -31.49 -0.59 -29.23
#